data_AF-A0AAN0NCK1-F1
#
_entry.id   AF-A0AAN0NCK1-F1
#
_cell.length_a   1.000
_cell.length_b   1.000
_cell.length_c   1.000
_cell.angle_alpha   90.00
_cell.angle_beta   90.00
_cell.angle_gamma   90.00
#
_symmetry.space_group_name_H-M   'P 1'
#
loop_
_entity.id
_entity.type
_entity.pdbx_description
1 polymer ?
#
loop_
_entity_poly.entity_id
_entity_poly.type
_entity_poly.pdbx_seq_one_letter_code
_entity_poly.pdbx_strand_id
1 'polypeptide(L)'
;MDQKASGGAQTEADMAKAERVLEGTIQIYAPKGKNSDYLTKSMELYNQKYSTNLKLDLVDVAPAIPMVQKITPMLVSDEKMPELVFMQDSVAGSIFEKFEDRFYSL
;
A
#
# COMPACT_ATOMS: atom_id res chain seq x y z
N MET A 1 6.87 -3.87 -37.40
CA MET A 1 6.28 -4.93 -36.56
C MET A 1 6.51 -4.43 -35.16
N ASP A 2 5.54 -3.73 -34.59
CA ASP A 2 5.71 -3.12 -33.27
C ASP A 2 4.42 -3.36 -32.49
N GLN A 3 4.35 -4.57 -31.92
CA GLN A 3 3.35 -4.92 -30.92
C GLN A 3 3.66 -4.07 -29.67
N LYS A 4 2.94 -2.97 -29.50
CA LYS A 4 2.77 -2.33 -28.19
C LYS A 4 2.16 -3.39 -27.27
N ALA A 5 2.93 -3.84 -26.28
CA ALA A 5 2.44 -4.69 -25.22
C ALA A 5 1.23 -3.99 -24.56
N SER A 6 0.07 -4.62 -24.65
CA SER A 6 -1.16 -4.13 -24.05
C SER A 6 -1.19 -4.50 -22.56
N GLY A 7 -0.76 -3.58 -21.70
CA GLY A 7 -1.05 -3.66 -20.27
C GLY A 7 -2.43 -3.05 -19.99
N GLY A 8 -3.50 -3.76 -20.34
CA GLY A 8 -4.85 -3.31 -19.99
C GLY A 8 -5.04 -3.38 -18.49
N ALA A 9 -5.40 -2.27 -17.84
CA ALA A 9 -5.72 -2.23 -16.42
C ALA A 9 -6.79 -3.29 -16.09
N GLN A 10 -6.48 -4.22 -15.18
CA GLN A 10 -7.41 -5.27 -14.78
C GLN A 10 -8.61 -4.63 -14.07
N THR A 11 -9.82 -5.04 -14.45
CA THR A 11 -11.03 -4.55 -13.76
C THR A 11 -11.14 -5.17 -12.38
N GLU A 12 -11.87 -4.53 -11.45
CA GLU A 12 -12.15 -5.12 -10.12
C GLU A 12 -12.77 -6.52 -10.22
N ALA A 13 -13.60 -6.74 -11.24
CA ALA A 13 -14.22 -8.04 -11.52
C ALA A 13 -13.22 -9.10 -12.00
N ASP A 14 -12.10 -8.70 -12.59
CA ASP A 14 -11.03 -9.60 -13.01
C ASP A 14 -10.07 -9.89 -11.85
N MET A 15 -9.77 -8.91 -11.00
CA MET A 15 -9.03 -9.12 -9.75
C MET A 15 -9.77 -10.06 -8.79
N ALA A 16 -11.11 -10.02 -8.77
CA ALA A 16 -11.93 -10.93 -7.98
C ALA A 16 -11.87 -12.40 -8.44
N LYS A 17 -11.46 -12.64 -9.69
CA LYS A 17 -11.28 -14.00 -10.26
C LYS A 17 -9.86 -14.52 -10.12
N ALA A 18 -8.91 -13.66 -9.75
CA ALA A 18 -7.53 -14.06 -9.55
C ALA A 18 -7.41 -15.07 -8.39
N GLU A 19 -6.47 -16.00 -8.50
CA GLU A 19 -6.14 -16.88 -7.39
C GLU A 19 -5.71 -16.05 -6.19
N ARG A 20 -6.28 -16.38 -5.03
CA ARG A 20 -6.01 -15.65 -3.80
C ARG A 20 -4.58 -15.95 -3.34
N VAL A 21 -3.85 -14.91 -2.96
CA VAL A 21 -2.54 -15.04 -2.31
C VAL A 21 -2.71 -15.77 -0.97
N LEU A 22 -2.03 -16.90 -0.81
CA LEU A 22 -2.15 -17.75 0.38
C LEU A 22 -1.20 -17.33 1.50
N GLU A 23 0.01 -16.86 1.17
CA GLU A 23 1.00 -16.40 2.15
C GLU A 23 1.68 -15.13 1.68
N GLY A 24 2.03 -14.25 2.61
CA GLY A 24 2.72 -13.01 2.29
C GLY A 24 2.85 -12.07 3.47
N THR A 25 3.66 -11.05 3.31
CA THR A 25 3.81 -9.96 4.28
C THR A 25 3.46 -8.66 3.59
N ILE A 26 2.62 -7.86 4.24
CA ILE A 26 2.21 -6.54 3.78
C ILE A 26 2.86 -5.52 4.71
N GLN A 27 3.73 -4.69 4.18
CA GLN A 27 4.37 -3.62 4.91
C GLN A 27 3.44 -2.40 4.97
N ILE A 28 3.24 -1.90 6.18
CA ILE A 28 2.30 -0.83 6.46
C ILE A 28 2.96 0.23 7.33
N TYR A 29 2.93 1.48 6.87
CA TYR A 29 3.35 2.62 7.68
C TYR A 29 2.10 3.25 8.29
N ALA A 30 1.90 3.04 9.60
CA ALA A 30 0.73 3.52 10.30
C ALA A 30 1.06 3.97 11.73
N PRO A 31 0.35 4.97 12.27
CA PRO A 31 0.50 5.34 13.68
C PRO A 31 0.07 4.18 14.57
N LYS A 32 0.85 3.91 15.61
CA LYS A 32 0.48 2.94 16.64
C LYS A 32 -0.83 3.31 17.34
N GLY A 33 -1.62 2.29 17.65
CA GLY A 33 -2.89 2.39 18.38
C GLY A 33 -4.06 1.95 17.51
N LYS A 34 -5.18 2.67 17.57
CA LYS A 34 -6.46 2.24 16.95
C LYS A 34 -6.33 1.81 15.49
N ASN A 35 -5.50 2.49 14.69
CA ASN A 35 -5.29 2.16 13.29
C ASN A 35 -4.55 0.83 13.11
N SER A 36 -3.41 0.66 13.79
CA SER A 36 -2.64 -0.60 13.76
C SER A 36 -3.44 -1.77 14.33
N ASP A 37 -4.22 -1.54 15.38
CA ASP A 37 -5.05 -2.56 16.04
C ASP A 37 -6.17 -3.03 15.11
N TYR A 38 -6.83 -2.08 14.44
CA TYR A 38 -7.88 -2.38 13.45
C TYR A 38 -7.35 -3.22 12.28
N LEU A 39 -6.19 -2.86 11.72
CA LEU A 39 -5.58 -3.61 10.62
C LEU A 39 -5.18 -5.02 11.05
N THR A 40 -4.56 -5.14 12.23
CA THR A 40 -4.17 -6.44 12.79
C THR A 40 -5.41 -7.33 12.94
N LYS A 41 -6.49 -6.80 13.54
CA LYS A 41 -7.71 -7.59 13.72
C LYS A 41 -8.40 -7.94 12.40
N SER A 42 -8.40 -7.03 11.46
CA SER A 42 -8.96 -7.25 10.13
C SER A 42 -8.18 -8.35 9.39
N MET A 43 -6.86 -8.36 9.52
CA MET A 43 -6.00 -9.40 8.93
C MET A 43 -6.24 -10.77 9.56
N GLU A 44 -6.38 -10.85 10.88
CA GLU A 44 -6.75 -12.10 11.57
C GLU A 44 -8.08 -12.67 11.03
N LEU A 45 -9.11 -11.84 10.92
CA LEU A 45 -10.42 -12.26 10.42
C LEU A 45 -10.36 -12.67 8.94
N TYR A 46 -9.58 -11.95 8.13
CA TYR A 46 -9.37 -12.28 6.71
C TYR A 46 -8.69 -13.63 6.56
N ASN A 47 -7.60 -13.85 7.29
CA ASN A 47 -6.86 -15.11 7.31
C ASN A 47 -7.74 -16.28 7.75
N GLN A 48 -8.56 -16.09 8.79
CA GLN A 48 -9.49 -17.12 9.24
C GLN A 48 -10.54 -17.45 8.17
N LYS A 49 -11.12 -16.44 7.53
CA LYS A 49 -12.19 -16.62 6.54
C LYS A 49 -11.71 -17.31 5.27
N TYR A 50 -10.50 -17.00 4.81
CA TYR A 50 -9.99 -17.45 3.53
C TYR A 50 -8.85 -18.48 3.64
N SER A 51 -8.56 -18.95 4.86
CA SER A 51 -7.47 -19.90 5.14
C SER A 51 -6.13 -19.42 4.58
N THR A 52 -5.84 -18.13 4.73
CA THR A 52 -4.57 -17.51 4.32
C THR A 52 -3.65 -17.29 5.52
N ASN A 53 -2.37 -17.07 5.26
CA ASN A 53 -1.31 -16.79 6.21
C ASN A 53 -0.62 -15.46 5.83
N LEU A 54 -1.41 -14.40 5.77
CA LEU A 54 -0.91 -13.06 5.50
C LEU A 54 -0.48 -12.38 6.81
N LYS A 55 0.64 -11.67 6.79
CA LYS A 55 1.21 -10.97 7.94
C LYS A 55 1.29 -9.47 7.67
N LEU A 56 1.18 -8.69 8.74
CA LEU A 56 1.41 -7.25 8.69
C LEU A 56 2.79 -6.93 9.27
N ASP A 57 3.62 -6.24 8.51
CA ASP A 57 4.84 -5.58 8.99
C ASP A 57 4.53 -4.11 9.26
N LEU A 58 4.17 -3.81 10.51
CA LEU A 58 3.74 -2.48 10.93
C LEU A 58 4.92 -1.64 11.38
N VAL A 59 5.12 -0.52 10.70
CA VAL A 59 6.12 0.48 11.06
C VAL A 59 5.40 1.68 11.66
N ASP A 60 5.66 1.96 12.95
CA ASP A 60 5.07 3.08 13.66
C ASP A 60 5.57 4.40 13.10
N VAL A 61 4.65 5.18 12.53
CA VAL A 61 4.94 6.50 11.99
C VAL A 61 3.75 7.41 12.28
N ALA A 62 3.99 8.51 12.99
CA ALA A 62 2.96 9.47 13.32
C ALA A 62 2.33 10.08 12.04
N PRO A 63 1.02 10.36 12.06
CA PRO A 63 0.36 10.94 10.90
C PRO A 63 0.88 12.38 10.73
N ALA A 64 1.04 12.81 9.47
CA ALA A 64 1.58 14.11 9.05
C ALA A 64 3.10 14.16 8.82
N ILE A 65 3.80 15.19 9.32
CA ILE A 65 5.17 15.56 8.92
C ILE A 65 6.16 14.37 9.00
N PRO A 66 6.17 13.54 10.06
CA PRO A 66 7.07 12.39 10.13
C PRO A 66 6.83 11.37 9.01
N MET A 67 5.58 11.18 8.58
CA MET A 67 5.25 10.31 7.45
C MET A 67 5.81 10.87 6.14
N VAL A 68 5.63 12.17 5.89
CA VAL A 68 6.18 12.85 4.69
C VAL A 68 7.68 12.68 4.62
N GLN A 69 8.36 12.97 5.73
CA GLN A 69 9.80 12.88 5.83
C GLN A 69 10.32 11.46 5.60
N LYS A 70 9.48 10.45 5.86
CA LYS A 70 9.85 9.05 5.65
C LYS A 70 9.62 8.58 4.23
N ILE A 71 8.50 8.95 3.60
CA ILE A 71 8.17 8.46 2.26
C ILE A 71 8.77 9.31 1.13
N THR A 72 9.02 10.61 1.37
CA THR A 72 9.57 11.50 0.33
C THR A 72 10.94 11.02 -0.17
N PRO A 73 11.91 10.64 0.68
CA PRO A 73 13.18 10.09 0.21
C PRO A 73 12.99 8.82 -0.62
N MET A 74 12.06 7.95 -0.24
CA MET A 74 11.77 6.71 -0.96
C MET A 74 11.25 7.00 -2.37
N LEU A 75 10.34 7.97 -2.50
CA LEU A 75 9.80 8.43 -3.78
C LEU A 75 10.86 9.11 -4.66
N VAL A 76 11.78 9.86 -4.07
CA VAL A 76 12.88 10.53 -4.80
C VAL A 76 13.89 9.51 -5.32
N SER A 77 14.22 8.51 -4.49
CA SER A 77 15.25 7.50 -4.79
C SER A 77 14.73 6.29 -5.55
N ASP A 78 13.43 6.24 -5.89
CA ASP A 78 12.78 5.09 -6.52
C ASP A 78 12.92 3.80 -5.68
N GLU A 79 12.94 3.96 -4.36
CA GLU A 79 12.97 2.84 -3.42
C GLU A 79 11.59 2.21 -3.27
N LYS A 80 11.56 0.93 -2.91
CA LYS A 80 10.30 0.20 -2.71
C LYS A 80 9.46 0.85 -1.61
N MET A 81 8.31 1.40 -1.99
CA MET A 81 7.30 1.94 -1.08
C MET A 81 6.60 0.83 -0.26
N PRO A 82 6.17 1.10 0.98
CA PRO A 82 5.29 0.19 1.70
C PRO A 82 3.98 0.03 0.93
N GLU A 83 3.35 -1.14 1.03
CA GLU A 83 2.10 -1.42 0.32
C GLU A 83 0.91 -0.58 0.84
N LEU A 84 0.97 -0.10 2.09
CA LEU A 84 -0.04 0.80 2.63
C LEU A 84 0.57 1.88 3.53
N VAL A 85 0.10 3.12 3.37
CA VAL A 85 0.51 4.29 4.16
C VAL A 85 -0.71 5.00 4.73
N PHE A 86 -0.70 5.29 6.03
CA PHE A 86 -1.69 6.16 6.66
C PHE A 86 -1.25 7.62 6.58
N MET A 87 -2.06 8.45 5.94
CA MET A 87 -1.76 9.86 5.76
C MET A 87 -2.99 10.72 5.97
N GLN A 88 -2.77 11.98 6.38
CA GLN A 88 -3.82 12.99 6.41
C GLN A 88 -4.01 13.58 5.02
N ASP A 89 -5.25 13.89 4.65
CA ASP A 89 -5.62 14.43 3.33
C ASP A 89 -4.83 15.69 2.96
N SER A 90 -4.62 16.58 3.93
CA SER A 90 -3.85 17.82 3.76
C SER A 90 -2.40 17.58 3.31
N VAL A 91 -1.87 16.41 3.62
CA VAL A 91 -0.50 16.00 3.31
C VAL A 91 -0.46 15.16 2.03
N ALA A 92 -1.47 14.32 1.81
CA ALA A 92 -1.56 13.46 0.63
C ALA A 92 -1.56 14.28 -0.66
N GLY A 93 -2.36 15.36 -0.73
CA GLY A 93 -2.41 16.22 -1.92
C GLY A 93 -1.05 16.82 -2.28
N SER A 94 -0.31 17.31 -1.27
CA SER A 94 1.02 17.91 -1.49
C SER A 94 2.08 16.91 -1.97
N ILE A 95 1.96 15.63 -1.61
CA ILE A 95 2.88 14.57 -2.08
C ILE A 95 2.49 14.14 -3.49
N PHE A 96 1.19 13.98 -3.72
CA PHE A 96 0.67 13.60 -5.02
C PHE A 96 1.05 14.62 -6.10
N GLU A 97 0.84 15.92 -5.86
CA GLU A 97 1.25 16.97 -6.81
C GLU A 97 2.75 16.98 -7.14
N LYS A 98 3.61 16.54 -6.21
CA LYS A 98 5.07 16.54 -6.39
C LYS A 98 5.62 15.29 -7.04
N PHE A 99 4.90 14.16 -6.91
CA PHE A 99 5.35 12.85 -7.32
C PHE A 99 4.31 12.12 -8.16
N GLU A 100 3.39 12.84 -8.81
CA GLU A 100 2.27 12.31 -9.58
C GLU A 100 2.73 11.24 -10.59
N ASP A 101 3.79 11.54 -11.35
CA ASP A 101 4.38 10.63 -12.33
C ASP A 101 4.80 9.28 -11.71
N ARG A 102 5.22 9.27 -10.44
CA ARG A 102 5.65 8.05 -9.73
C ARG A 102 4.48 7.18 -9.27
N PHE A 103 3.31 7.78 -9.04
CA PHE A 103 2.11 7.02 -8.71
C PHE A 103 1.47 6.36 -9.94
N TYR A 104 1.66 6.96 -11.12
CA TYR A 104 1.06 6.48 -12.37
C TYR A 104 2.02 5.72 -13.30
N SER A 105 3.29 5.56 -12.93
CA SER A 105 4.29 4.87 -13.75
C SER A 105 4.26 3.33 -13.68
N LEU A 106 3.18 2.73 -13.16
CA LEU A 106 2.99 1.28 -13.10
C LEU A 106 2.60 0.68 -14.46
#